data_AF-A0A7X9X682-F1
#
_entry.id   AF-A0A7X9X682-F1
#
_cell.length_a   1.000
_cell.length_b   1.000
_cell.length_c   1.000
_cell.angle_alpha   90.00
_cell.angle_beta   90.00
_cell.angle_gamma   90.00
#
_symmetry.space_group_name_H-M   'P 1'
#
loop_
_entity.id
_entity.type
_entity.pdbx_description
1 polymer ?
#
loop_
_entity_poly.entity_id
_entity_poly.type
_entity_poly.pdbx_seq_one_letter_code
_entity_poly.pdbx_strand_id
1 'polypeptide(L)'
;MSVSLGMGLFIAWSAVVAISDCRARRISNSIVIAGLVAAFGCALFACGPFHISFTHALLGALVGLFALLPFFAFGLMGAADVKVFAVLGAWCGVHALLGLWMAASLAAGVHALWLLIVMRTRLGSLGRARGGATFELAGRASTPYAACLTVAATLRLVLRVTGGGL
;
A
#
# COMPACT_ATOMS: atom_id res chain seq x y z
N MET A 1 8.80 20.66 -16.02
CA MET A 1 9.88 20.31 -15.06
C MET A 1 9.36 19.98 -13.67
N SER A 2 8.39 20.74 -13.15
CA SER A 2 7.76 20.55 -11.84
C SER A 2 7.07 19.19 -11.60
N VAL A 3 6.36 18.65 -12.60
CA VAL A 3 5.63 17.37 -12.47
C VAL A 3 6.58 16.17 -12.36
N SER A 4 7.74 16.22 -13.04
CA SER A 4 8.77 15.17 -12.98
C SER A 4 9.38 15.05 -11.58
N LEU A 5 9.53 16.17 -10.86
CA LEU A 5 9.93 16.19 -9.45
C LEU A 5 8.90 15.51 -8.55
N GLY A 6 7.61 15.77 -8.77
CA GLY A 6 6.52 15.11 -8.04
C GLY A 6 6.48 13.59 -8.26
N MET A 7 6.74 13.13 -9.48
CA MET A 7 6.86 11.70 -9.78
C MET A 7 8.07 11.07 -9.09
N GLY A 8 9.23 11.71 -9.15
CA GLY A 8 10.44 11.24 -8.48
C GLY A 8 10.24 11.13 -6.96
N LEU A 9 9.60 12.12 -6.35
CA LEU A 9 9.31 12.13 -4.91
C LEU A 9 8.33 11.02 -4.52
N PHE A 10 7.28 10.80 -5.32
CA PHE A 10 6.33 9.71 -5.11
C PHE A 10 7.00 8.34 -5.23
N ILE A 11 7.80 8.11 -6.27
CA ILE A 11 8.51 6.86 -6.49
C ILE A 11 9.49 6.61 -5.35
N ALA A 12 10.31 7.60 -4.98
CA ALA A 12 11.27 7.50 -3.88
C ALA A 12 10.56 7.16 -2.57
N TRP A 13 9.48 7.87 -2.24
CA TRP A 13 8.68 7.59 -1.04
C TRP A 13 8.08 6.18 -1.07
N SER A 14 7.48 5.78 -2.19
CA SER A 14 6.88 4.44 -2.35
C SER A 14 7.92 3.32 -2.18
N ALA A 15 9.13 3.52 -2.71
CA ALA A 15 10.24 2.60 -2.56
C ALA A 15 10.70 2.50 -1.10
N VAL A 16 10.83 3.64 -0.40
CA VAL A 16 11.17 3.66 1.03
C VAL A 16 10.12 2.92 1.86
N VAL A 17 8.83 3.12 1.56
CA VAL A 17 7.73 2.40 2.22
C VAL A 17 7.84 0.90 1.96
N ALA A 18 8.00 0.46 0.70
CA ALA A 18 8.14 -0.95 0.34
C ALA A 18 9.36 -1.60 1.01
N ILE A 19 10.51 -0.92 1.01
CA ILE A 19 11.73 -1.39 1.65
C ILE A 19 11.56 -1.50 3.17
N SER A 20 10.90 -0.52 3.78
CA SER A 20 10.64 -0.51 5.24
C SER A 20 9.67 -1.61 5.66
N ASP A 21 8.63 -1.84 4.85
CA ASP A 21 7.68 -2.94 5.05
C ASP A 21 8.37 -4.30 4.95
N CYS A 22 9.20 -4.50 3.91
CA CYS A 22 9.96 -5.73 3.71
C CYS A 22 11.05 -5.97 4.77
N ARG A 23 11.80 -4.93 5.19
CA ARG A 23 12.94 -5.08 6.11
C ARG A 23 12.52 -5.12 7.58
N ALA A 24 11.66 -4.20 7.98
CA ALA A 24 11.36 -3.97 9.39
C ALA A 24 9.93 -4.38 9.77
N ARG A 25 9.05 -4.65 8.80
CA ARG A 25 7.58 -4.81 9.00
C ARG A 25 7.00 -3.71 9.91
N ARG A 26 7.64 -2.55 9.91
CA ARG A 26 7.31 -1.39 10.76
C ARG A 26 7.53 -0.15 9.93
N ILE A 27 6.43 0.48 9.57
CA ILE A 27 6.45 1.76 8.89
C ILE A 27 6.47 2.84 9.97
N SER A 28 7.61 3.53 10.08
CA SER A 28 7.76 4.64 11.03
C SER A 28 6.79 5.78 10.68
N ASN A 29 6.25 6.43 11.71
CA ASN A 29 5.42 7.63 11.54
C ASN A 29 6.15 8.71 10.74
N SER A 30 7.48 8.79 10.83
CA SER A 30 8.28 9.76 10.07
C SER A 30 8.13 9.60 8.56
N ILE A 31 8.06 8.35 8.05
CA ILE A 31 7.89 8.08 6.61
C ILE A 31 6.50 8.50 6.15
N VAL A 32 5.49 8.25 6.99
CA VAL A 32 4.10 8.62 6.72
C VAL A 32 3.96 10.15 6.67
N ILE A 33 4.52 10.85 7.67
CA ILE A 33 4.51 12.32 7.74
C ILE A 33 5.25 12.90 6.54
N ALA A 34 6.44 12.39 6.21
CA ALA A 34 7.21 12.85 5.06
C ALA A 34 6.43 12.71 3.74
N GLY A 35 5.76 11.56 3.54
CA GLY A 35 4.93 11.33 2.38
C GLY A 35 3.70 12.24 2.31
N LEU A 36 3.10 12.56 3.45
CA LEU A 36 1.93 13.44 3.54
C LEU A 36 2.31 14.91 3.27
N VAL A 37 3.41 15.38 3.86
CA VAL A 37 3.97 16.72 3.60
C VAL A 37 4.34 16.86 2.12
N ALA A 38 4.96 15.84 1.55
CA ALA A 38 5.29 15.80 0.13
C ALA A 38 4.02 15.83 -0.75
N ALA A 39 2.98 15.05 -0.42
CA ALA A 39 1.72 15.05 -1.15
C ALA A 39 1.04 16.44 -1.14
N PHE A 40 0.92 17.04 0.05
CA PHE A 40 0.30 18.36 0.19
C PHE A 40 1.14 19.46 -0.43
N GLY A 41 2.47 19.43 -0.29
CA GLY A 41 3.36 20.36 -0.97
C GLY A 41 3.19 20.28 -2.48
N CYS A 42 3.21 19.06 -3.04
CA CYS A 42 2.97 18.86 -4.47
C CYS A 42 1.56 19.30 -4.92
N ALA A 43 0.53 19.14 -4.09
CA ALA A 43 -0.82 19.61 -4.38
C ALA A 43 -0.93 21.15 -4.34
N LEU A 44 -0.25 21.81 -3.40
CA LEU A 44 -0.21 23.28 -3.28
C LEU A 44 0.52 23.94 -4.45
N PHE A 45 1.64 23.37 -4.88
CA PHE A 45 2.42 23.90 -6.00
C PHE A 45 1.94 23.40 -7.37
N ALA A 46 0.83 22.66 -7.43
CA ALA A 46 0.33 22.01 -8.66
C ALA A 46 1.41 21.17 -9.39
N CYS A 47 2.38 20.66 -8.63
CA CYS A 47 3.48 19.81 -9.10
C CYS A 47 3.18 18.32 -8.93
N GLY A 48 1.98 17.96 -8.46
CA GLY A 48 1.60 16.59 -8.17
C GLY A 48 1.43 15.74 -9.44
N PRO A 49 1.92 14.48 -9.45
CA PRO A 49 1.83 13.59 -10.61
C PRO A 49 0.39 13.28 -11.05
N PHE A 50 -0.56 13.40 -10.12
CA PHE A 50 -1.98 13.13 -10.37
C PHE A 50 -2.79 14.39 -10.68
N HIS A 51 -2.18 15.59 -10.66
CA HIS A 51 -2.85 16.88 -10.89
C HIS A 51 -4.15 17.06 -10.08
N ILE A 52 -4.10 16.69 -8.80
CA ILE A 52 -5.23 16.83 -7.88
C ILE A 52 -5.12 18.14 -7.08
N SER A 53 -6.26 18.79 -6.84
CA SER A 53 -6.34 19.96 -5.94
C SER A 53 -6.01 19.57 -4.50
N PHE A 54 -5.52 20.53 -3.71
CA PHE A 54 -5.31 20.38 -2.27
C PHE A 54 -6.54 19.82 -1.53
N THR A 55 -7.74 20.27 -1.90
CA THR A 55 -8.99 19.76 -1.30
C THR A 55 -9.21 18.28 -1.60
N HIS A 56 -8.92 17.83 -2.81
CA HIS A 56 -9.01 16.44 -3.21
C HIS A 56 -7.91 15.57 -2.57
N ALA A 57 -6.71 16.12 -2.37
CA ALA A 57 -5.65 15.45 -1.60
C ALA A 57 -6.08 15.25 -0.14
N LEU A 58 -6.64 16.28 0.50
CA LEU A 58 -7.11 16.17 1.88
C LEU A 58 -8.27 15.17 2.02
N LEU A 59 -9.26 15.25 1.11
CA LEU A 59 -10.36 14.29 1.05
C LEU A 59 -9.85 12.87 0.80
N GLY A 60 -8.90 12.68 -0.12
CA GLY A 60 -8.28 11.39 -0.38
C GLY A 60 -7.58 10.83 0.86
N ALA A 61 -6.87 11.66 1.62
CA ALA A 61 -6.21 11.26 2.85
C ALA A 61 -7.21 10.80 3.92
N LEU A 62 -8.27 11.58 4.14
CA LEU A 62 -9.33 11.26 5.11
C LEU A 62 -10.08 10.00 4.70
N VAL A 63 -10.53 9.92 3.44
CA VAL A 63 -11.25 8.74 2.93
C VAL A 63 -10.38 7.50 3.01
N GLY A 64 -9.09 7.57 2.67
CA GLY A 64 -8.17 6.44 2.84
C GLY A 64 -8.04 6.00 4.29
N LEU A 65 -7.87 6.95 5.21
CA LEU A 65 -7.80 6.66 6.64
C LEU A 65 -9.07 5.96 7.13
N PHE A 66 -10.24 6.53 6.84
CA PHE A 66 -11.54 6.00 7.29
C PHE A 66 -11.93 4.69 6.59
N ALA A 67 -11.53 4.48 5.34
CA ALA A 67 -11.84 3.25 4.61
C ALA A 67 -11.15 2.03 5.23
N LEU A 68 -9.92 2.18 5.75
CA LEU A 68 -9.19 1.08 6.38
C LEU A 68 -9.29 1.02 7.90
N LEU A 69 -9.79 2.08 8.54
CA LEU A 69 -10.06 2.10 9.98
C LEU A 69 -10.94 0.92 10.47
N PRO A 70 -12.07 0.55 9.82
CA PRO A 70 -12.87 -0.58 10.27
C PRO A 70 -12.09 -1.90 10.17
N PHE A 71 -11.30 -2.10 9.11
CA PHE A 71 -10.48 -3.30 8.94
C PHE A 71 -9.39 -3.42 10.00
N PHE A 72 -8.81 -2.29 10.42
CA PHE A 72 -7.91 -2.24 11.56
C PHE A 72 -8.62 -2.59 12.88
N ALA A 73 -9.82 -2.06 13.10
CA ALA A 73 -10.62 -2.36 14.30
C ALA A 73 -11.01 -3.86 14.38
N PHE A 74 -11.28 -4.49 13.24
CA PHE A 74 -11.52 -5.93 13.15
C PHE A 74 -10.25 -6.79 13.21
N GLY A 75 -9.06 -6.18 13.35
CA GLY A 75 -7.78 -6.90 13.43
C GLY A 75 -7.36 -7.59 12.12
N LEU A 76 -8.01 -7.25 11.00
CA LEU A 76 -7.72 -7.81 9.68
C LEU A 76 -6.42 -7.23 9.10
N MET A 77 -5.99 -6.07 9.58
CA MET A 77 -4.96 -5.26 8.92
C MET A 77 -4.11 -4.48 9.92
N GLY A 78 -2.83 -4.23 9.59
CA GLY A 78 -1.90 -3.55 10.49
C GLY A 78 -2.08 -2.03 10.49
N ALA A 79 -1.72 -1.38 11.61
CA ALA A 79 -1.70 0.09 11.69
C ALA A 79 -0.77 0.75 10.67
N ALA A 80 0.22 0.00 10.16
CA ALA A 80 1.13 0.43 9.11
C ALA A 80 0.39 0.64 7.77
N ASP A 81 -0.47 -0.31 7.39
CA ASP A 81 -1.16 -0.28 6.10
C ASP A 81 -2.19 0.86 6.02
N VAL A 82 -2.93 1.10 7.11
CA VAL A 82 -3.88 2.22 7.23
C VAL A 82 -3.19 3.55 6.97
N LYS A 83 -2.00 3.75 7.55
CA LYS A 83 -1.22 4.98 7.41
C LYS A 83 -0.73 5.18 5.98
N VAL A 84 -0.20 4.13 5.34
CA VAL A 84 0.27 4.22 3.95
C VAL A 84 -0.89 4.50 3.00
N PHE A 85 -2.05 3.87 3.21
CA PHE A 85 -3.22 4.07 2.37
C PHE A 85 -3.78 5.49 2.49
N ALA A 86 -3.75 6.09 3.70
CA ALA A 86 -4.09 7.50 3.87
C ALA A 86 -3.13 8.40 3.06
N VAL A 87 -1.83 8.15 3.10
CA VAL A 87 -0.87 8.93 2.31
C VAL A 87 -1.06 8.71 0.80
N LEU A 88 -1.32 7.48 0.36
CA LEU A 88 -1.66 7.21 -1.04
C LEU A 88 -2.95 7.90 -1.48
N GLY A 89 -3.93 8.02 -0.59
CA GLY A 89 -5.11 8.83 -0.82
C GLY A 89 -4.78 10.31 -1.02
N ALA A 90 -3.84 10.84 -0.26
CA ALA A 90 -3.35 12.21 -0.41
C ALA A 90 -2.64 12.45 -1.75
N TRP A 91 -1.93 11.45 -2.27
CA TRP A 91 -1.23 11.55 -3.56
C TRP A 91 -2.14 11.33 -4.77
N CYS A 92 -2.95 10.28 -4.72
CA CYS A 92 -3.67 9.75 -5.89
C CYS A 92 -5.14 10.19 -5.94
N GLY A 93 -5.69 10.69 -4.83
CA GLY A 93 -7.09 11.08 -4.68
C GLY A 93 -8.05 9.89 -4.51
N VAL A 94 -9.30 10.20 -4.09
CA VAL A 94 -10.35 9.22 -3.70
C VAL A 94 -10.58 8.12 -4.74
N HIS A 95 -10.67 8.49 -6.02
CA HIS A 95 -10.97 7.55 -7.10
C HIS A 95 -9.87 6.50 -7.32
N ALA A 96 -8.64 6.79 -6.92
CA ALA A 96 -7.53 5.86 -7.03
C ALA A 96 -7.55 4.78 -5.95
N LEU A 97 -8.04 5.12 -4.75
CA LEU A 97 -7.94 4.28 -3.56
C LEU A 97 -8.64 2.94 -3.74
N LEU A 98 -9.84 2.93 -4.35
CA LEU A 98 -10.57 1.68 -4.59
C LEU A 98 -9.79 0.74 -5.52
N GLY A 99 -9.22 1.25 -6.61
CA GLY A 99 -8.41 0.44 -7.53
C GLY A 99 -7.14 -0.08 -6.88
N LEU A 100 -6.47 0.77 -6.10
CA LEU A 100 -5.30 0.42 -5.30
C LEU A 100 -5.59 -0.68 -4.28
N TRP A 101 -6.70 -0.55 -3.55
CA TRP A 101 -7.13 -1.51 -2.55
C TRP A 101 -7.51 -2.85 -3.18
N MET A 102 -8.25 -2.83 -4.29
CA MET A 102 -8.61 -4.05 -5.03
C MET A 102 -7.37 -4.76 -5.58
N ALA A 103 -6.44 -4.02 -6.19
CA ALA A 103 -5.20 -4.59 -6.73
C ALA A 103 -4.30 -5.17 -5.63
N ALA A 104 -4.15 -4.45 -4.51
CA ALA A 104 -3.37 -4.93 -3.36
C ALA A 104 -4.01 -6.14 -2.69
N SER A 105 -5.33 -6.14 -2.52
CA SER A 105 -6.08 -7.27 -1.95
C SER A 105 -5.99 -8.51 -2.84
N LEU A 106 -6.05 -8.33 -4.17
CA LEU A 106 -5.84 -9.42 -5.12
C LEU A 106 -4.41 -9.96 -5.04
N ALA A 107 -3.39 -9.09 -5.02
CA ALA A 107 -2.00 -9.50 -4.90
C ALA A 107 -1.72 -10.23 -3.57
N ALA A 108 -2.26 -9.71 -2.46
CA ALA A 108 -2.17 -10.34 -1.15
C ALA A 108 -2.89 -11.70 -1.11
N GLY A 109 -4.07 -11.79 -1.73
CA GLY A 109 -4.83 -13.03 -1.87
C GLY A 109 -4.11 -14.08 -2.71
N VAL A 110 -3.52 -13.69 -3.85
CA VAL A 110 -2.70 -14.58 -4.69
C VAL A 110 -1.46 -15.04 -3.93
N HIS A 111 -0.80 -14.16 -3.19
CA HIS A 111 0.37 -14.54 -2.39
C HIS A 111 0.01 -15.49 -1.24
N ALA A 112 -1.12 -15.23 -0.55
CA ALA A 112 -1.65 -16.14 0.46
C ALA A 112 -2.03 -17.50 -0.12
N LEU A 113 -2.68 -17.52 -1.29
CA LEU A 113 -3.02 -18.76 -2.00
C LEU A 113 -1.77 -19.53 -2.43
N TRP A 114 -0.75 -18.83 -2.94
CA TRP A 114 0.54 -19.43 -3.28
C TRP A 114 1.21 -20.06 -2.05
N LEU A 115 1.25 -19.33 -0.92
CA LEU A 115 1.77 -19.87 0.34
C LEU A 115 0.96 -21.09 0.79
N LEU A 116 -0.37 -21.05 0.70
CA LEU A 116 -1.23 -22.19 1.02
C LEU A 116 -0.97 -23.38 0.11
N ILE A 117 -0.72 -23.20 -1.18
CA ILE A 117 -0.40 -24.28 -2.13
C ILE A 117 0.99 -24.86 -1.83
N VAL A 118 2.01 -24.02 -1.66
CA VAL A 118 3.39 -24.43 -1.33
C VAL A 118 3.49 -25.06 0.07
N MET A 119 2.66 -24.63 1.01
CA MET A 119 2.56 -25.26 2.32
C MET A 119 1.69 -26.52 2.27
N ARG A 120 0.63 -26.58 1.44
CA ARG A 120 -0.14 -27.81 1.21
C ARG A 120 0.70 -28.93 0.64
N THR A 121 1.64 -28.64 -0.26
CA THR A 121 2.59 -29.64 -0.76
C THR A 121 3.58 -30.11 0.32
N ARG A 122 3.79 -29.34 1.39
CA ARG A 122 4.47 -29.80 2.62
C ARG A 122 3.56 -30.44 3.67
N LEU A 123 2.25 -30.18 3.66
CA LEU A 123 1.29 -30.87 4.54
C LEU A 123 1.05 -32.32 4.12
N GLY A 124 1.35 -32.68 2.87
CA GLY A 124 1.35 -34.09 2.42
C GLY A 124 2.35 -34.98 3.18
N SER A 125 3.35 -34.40 3.85
CA SER A 125 4.29 -35.12 4.74
C SER A 125 4.06 -34.89 6.24
N LEU A 126 3.03 -34.10 6.61
CA LEU A 126 2.75 -33.72 8.01
C LEU A 126 1.29 -34.02 8.40
N GLY A 127 0.85 -35.26 8.19
CA GLY A 127 -0.42 -35.77 8.71
C GLY A 127 -0.51 -35.85 10.24
N ARG A 128 0.13 -34.96 11.02
CA ARG A 128 0.20 -35.09 12.48
C ARG A 128 0.24 -33.79 13.31
N ALA A 129 0.17 -32.60 12.71
CA ALA A 129 0.11 -31.34 13.48
C ALA A 129 -1.33 -30.80 13.55
N ARG A 130 -2.19 -31.50 14.28
CA ARG A 130 -3.54 -31.08 14.65
C ARG A 130 -3.45 -30.43 16.04
N GLY A 131 -3.65 -29.10 16.13
CA GLY A 131 -3.96 -28.46 17.42
C GLY A 131 -3.09 -27.30 17.89
N GLY A 132 -2.69 -26.38 17.00
CA GLY A 132 -2.11 -25.09 17.41
C GLY A 132 -2.80 -23.95 16.67
N ALA A 133 -3.18 -22.92 17.40
CA ALA A 133 -4.03 -21.81 16.96
C ALA A 133 -3.70 -21.27 15.56
N THR A 134 -4.77 -20.95 14.84
CA THR A 134 -4.89 -20.42 13.47
C THR A 134 -4.15 -19.09 13.20
N PHE A 135 -3.26 -18.64 14.10
CA PHE A 135 -2.53 -17.37 14.02
C PHE A 135 -1.00 -17.50 14.19
N GLU A 136 -0.47 -18.72 14.29
CA GLU A 136 0.97 -19.00 14.17
C GLU A 136 1.24 -20.03 13.07
N LEU A 137 0.73 -19.77 11.85
CA LEU A 137 1.20 -20.51 10.67
C LEU A 137 2.64 -20.09 10.33
N ALA A 138 3.58 -20.68 11.06
CA ALA A 138 5.01 -20.73 10.79
C ALA A 138 5.71 -19.36 10.81
N GLY A 139 6.88 -19.24 11.46
CA GLY A 139 7.70 -18.02 11.47
C GLY A 139 8.25 -17.53 10.12
N ARG A 140 7.55 -17.74 9.00
CA ARG A 140 7.62 -16.96 7.77
C ARG A 140 6.38 -16.06 7.69
N ALA A 141 6.64 -14.79 7.98
CA ALA A 141 5.66 -13.75 8.24
C ALA A 141 4.64 -13.50 7.12
N SER A 142 3.51 -12.96 7.57
CA SER A 142 2.40 -12.39 6.82
C SER A 142 2.84 -11.62 5.58
N THR A 143 2.01 -11.72 4.54
CA THR A 143 2.19 -11.07 3.24
C THR A 143 2.42 -9.56 3.40
N PRO A 144 3.45 -8.95 2.79
CA PRO A 144 3.74 -7.53 2.91
C PRO A 144 2.71 -6.71 2.12
N TYR A 145 1.57 -6.45 2.75
CA TYR A 145 0.42 -5.80 2.12
C TYR A 145 0.76 -4.37 1.66
N ALA A 146 1.50 -3.60 2.46
CA ALA A 146 1.96 -2.27 2.06
C ALA A 146 2.91 -2.30 0.85
N ALA A 147 3.75 -3.34 0.72
CA ALA A 147 4.53 -3.52 -0.50
C ALA A 147 3.63 -3.74 -1.73
N CYS A 148 2.61 -4.59 -1.65
CA CYS A 148 1.65 -4.76 -2.74
C CYS A 148 0.91 -3.46 -3.09
N LEU A 149 0.56 -2.67 -2.08
CA LEU A 149 -0.11 -1.38 -2.23
C LEU A 149 0.77 -0.38 -2.99
N THR A 150 2.06 -0.27 -2.63
CA THR A 150 3.01 0.62 -3.33
C THR A 150 3.29 0.17 -4.76
N VAL A 151 3.39 -1.14 -5.01
CA VAL A 151 3.57 -1.70 -6.36
C VAL A 151 2.36 -1.41 -7.24
N ALA A 152 1.14 -1.57 -6.71
CA ALA A 152 -0.07 -1.20 -7.44
C ALA A 152 -0.11 0.31 -7.74
N ALA A 153 0.39 1.14 -6.81
CA ALA A 153 0.46 2.59 -6.99
C ALA A 153 1.45 3.00 -8.08
N THR A 154 2.64 2.42 -8.08
CA THR A 154 3.66 2.68 -9.10
C THR A 154 3.22 2.17 -10.46
N LEU A 155 2.61 0.98 -10.53
CA LEU A 155 2.05 0.45 -11.77
C LEU A 155 0.97 1.37 -12.34
N ARG A 156 0.06 1.87 -11.51
CA ARG A 156 -1.00 2.79 -11.95
C ARG A 156 -0.43 4.13 -12.43
N LEU A 157 0.63 4.63 -11.78
CA LEU A 157 1.34 5.81 -12.25
C LEU A 157 1.96 5.56 -13.63
N VAL A 158 2.65 4.43 -13.82
CA VAL A 158 3.25 4.03 -15.10
C VAL A 158 2.18 3.89 -16.19
N LEU A 159 1.06 3.21 -15.90
CA LEU A 159 -0.06 3.06 -16.84
C LEU A 159 -0.69 4.41 -17.22
N ARG A 160 -0.73 5.37 -16.30
CA ARG A 160 -1.23 6.71 -16.62
C ARG A 160 -0.26 7.47 -17.53
N VAL A 161 1.04 7.28 -17.33
CA VAL A 161 2.10 7.90 -18.15
C VAL A 161 2.15 7.28 -19.55
N THR A 162 1.92 5.96 -19.67
CA THR A 162 1.92 5.26 -20.95
C THR A 162 0.57 5.33 -21.68
N GLY A 163 -0.54 5.33 -20.95
CA GLY A 163 -1.91 5.43 -21.51
C GLY A 163 -2.39 6.86 -21.74
N GLY A 164 -1.85 7.83 -20.99
CA GLY A 164 -1.96 9.26 -21.28
C GLY A 164 -0.84 9.71 -22.21
N GLY A 165 -0.70 9.01 -23.34
CA GLY A 165 0.33 9.31 -24.35
C GLY A 165 0.35 10.78 -24.75
N LEU A 166 1.56 11.20 -25.15
CA LEU A 166 1.93 12.42 -25.88
C LEU A 166 0.77 13.12 -26.60
#